data_AF-A0A5B7H3R3-F1
#
_entry.id   AF-A0A5B7H3R3-F1
#
_cell.length_a   1.000
_cell.length_b   1.000
_cell.length_c   1.000
_cell.angle_alpha   90.00
_cell.angle_beta   90.00
_cell.angle_gamma   90.00
#
_symmetry.space_group_name_H-M   'P 1'
#
loop_
_entity.id
_entity.type
_entity.pdbx_description
1 polymer ?
#
loop_
_entity_poly.entity_id
_entity_poly.type
_entity_poly.pdbx_seq_one_letter_code
_entity_poly.pdbx_strand_id
1 'polypeptide(L)'
;MDFVRSMPAVRPACNFGPREQMNQITAFIDASNVYGSSVNESNELRAFTGGLLKESSNPKHLLPPKPSECKDSSGQKYCFKAGDSRVNEQPQLAVMHTVWMRQHNRLARELSTINPGWTDEILFQEARRIVAAQMQHITYNEYLPIILGGTFMEAFGLVPRKAGYAPGYSENIDPSINNVFATAAFRYGHTLISGLMQ
;
A
#
# COMPACT_ATOMS: atom_id res chain seq x y z
N MET A 1 8.53 29.04 -5.59
CA MET A 1 8.24 27.73 -4.99
C MET A 1 6.73 27.69 -4.81
N ASP A 2 6.07 26.84 -5.57
CA ASP A 2 4.62 26.70 -5.46
C ASP A 2 4.31 25.77 -4.30
N PHE A 3 3.42 26.20 -3.40
CA PHE A 3 3.05 25.45 -2.21
C PHE A 3 1.54 25.53 -1.99
N VAL A 4 0.88 24.38 -1.99
CA VAL A 4 -0.57 24.27 -1.83
C VAL A 4 -0.87 23.74 -0.43
N ARG A 5 -1.78 24.40 0.29
CA ARG A 5 -2.21 23.95 1.62
C ARG A 5 -3.02 22.65 1.51
N SER A 6 -2.69 21.67 2.34
CA SER A 6 -3.46 20.41 2.43
C SER A 6 -4.93 20.66 2.76
N MET A 7 -5.81 19.80 2.23
CA MET A 7 -7.26 19.89 2.46
C MET A 7 -7.60 19.87 3.96
N PRO A 8 -8.48 20.75 4.47
CA PRO A 8 -8.92 20.70 5.85
C PRO A 8 -9.81 19.46 6.08
N ALA A 9 -9.61 18.76 7.20
CA ALA A 9 -10.50 17.69 7.64
C ALA A 9 -11.57 18.20 8.61
N VAL A 10 -12.73 17.56 8.57
CA VAL A 10 -13.77 17.71 9.59
C VAL A 10 -13.38 16.88 10.80
N ARG A 11 -13.54 17.44 12.00
CA ARG A 11 -13.27 16.72 13.25
C ARG A 11 -14.28 15.58 13.43
N PRO A 12 -13.90 14.43 14.01
CA PRO A 12 -14.82 13.30 14.20
C PRO A 12 -16.12 13.65 14.95
N ALA A 13 -16.07 14.60 15.90
CA ALA A 13 -17.22 15.07 16.65
C ALA A 13 -18.01 16.20 15.96
N CYS A 14 -17.69 16.55 14.69
CA CYS A 14 -18.30 17.63 13.92
C CYS A 14 -18.40 18.98 14.67
N ASN A 15 -17.40 19.29 15.50
CA ASN A 15 -17.35 20.51 16.30
C ASN A 15 -16.30 21.51 15.78
N PHE A 16 -16.44 22.78 16.17
CA PHE A 16 -15.44 23.80 15.89
C PHE A 16 -14.10 23.49 16.58
N GLY A 17 -13.01 23.89 15.95
CA GLY A 17 -11.67 23.69 16.49
C GLY A 17 -10.56 24.12 15.54
N PRO A 18 -9.29 23.90 15.91
CA PRO A 18 -8.17 24.10 15.02
C PRO A 18 -8.28 23.23 13.76
N ARG A 19 -7.66 23.70 12.67
CA ARG A 19 -7.64 23.02 11.38
C ARG A 19 -6.86 21.70 11.46
N GLU A 20 -7.51 20.60 11.10
CA GLU A 20 -6.88 19.29 10.90
C GLU A 20 -6.72 18.96 9.40
N GLN A 21 -5.99 17.89 9.08
CA GLN A 21 -5.76 17.41 7.71
C GLN A 21 -6.38 16.02 7.52
N MET A 22 -6.83 15.73 6.30
CA MET A 22 -7.46 14.45 5.96
C MET A 22 -6.41 13.41 5.56
N ASN A 23 -6.50 12.21 6.15
CA ASN A 23 -5.83 11.03 5.60
C ASN A 23 -6.73 10.38 4.54
N GLN A 24 -6.24 10.27 3.31
CA GLN A 24 -7.00 9.69 2.19
C GLN A 24 -6.76 8.18 2.02
N ILE A 25 -5.83 7.61 2.78
CA ILE A 25 -5.52 6.17 2.74
C ILE A 25 -5.87 5.49 4.05
N THR A 26 -6.01 4.16 4.02
CA THR A 26 -6.18 3.38 5.25
C THR A 26 -4.95 3.52 6.15
N ALA A 27 -5.16 3.55 7.46
CA ALA A 27 -4.06 3.69 8.43
C ALA A 27 -3.30 2.37 8.69
N PHE A 28 -3.92 1.25 8.35
CA PHE A 28 -3.38 -0.08 8.59
C PHE A 28 -2.32 -0.46 7.55
N ILE A 29 -1.41 -1.36 7.93
CA ILE A 29 -0.54 -2.05 6.97
C ILE A 29 -1.36 -3.18 6.32
N ASP A 30 -2.21 -2.82 5.37
CA ASP A 30 -3.20 -3.71 4.73
C ASP A 30 -3.00 -3.84 3.21
N ALA A 31 -1.86 -3.37 2.72
CA ALA A 31 -1.51 -3.28 1.31
C ALA A 31 -2.47 -2.39 0.48
N SER A 32 -3.10 -1.36 1.08
CA SER A 32 -3.91 -0.37 0.35
C SER A 32 -3.16 0.34 -0.78
N ASN A 33 -1.83 0.43 -0.72
CA ASN A 33 -0.99 0.90 -1.83
C ASN A 33 -1.09 0.00 -3.09
N VAL A 34 -1.52 -1.25 -2.94
CA VAL A 34 -1.79 -2.20 -4.04
C VAL A 34 -3.27 -2.22 -4.37
N TYR A 35 -4.14 -2.24 -3.36
CA TYR A 35 -5.57 -2.53 -3.51
C TYR A 35 -6.51 -1.32 -3.52
N GLY A 36 -6.00 -0.11 -3.30
CA GLY A 36 -6.81 1.08 -3.09
C GLY A 36 -7.28 1.23 -1.64
N SER A 37 -7.71 2.43 -1.28
CA SER A 37 -8.25 2.76 0.04
C SER A 37 -9.77 2.88 0.05
N SER A 38 -10.41 2.72 -1.11
CA SER A 38 -11.87 2.64 -1.25
C SER A 38 -12.28 1.42 -2.09
N VAL A 39 -13.54 1.00 -1.92
CA VAL A 39 -14.12 -0.10 -2.71
C VAL A 39 -14.09 0.21 -4.21
N ASN A 40 -14.35 1.46 -4.58
CA ASN A 40 -14.32 1.89 -5.99
C ASN A 40 -12.92 1.77 -6.59
N GLU A 41 -11.89 2.28 -5.90
CA GLU A 41 -10.50 2.13 -6.34
C GLU A 41 -10.11 0.66 -6.47
N SER A 42 -10.49 -0.17 -5.49
CA SER A 42 -10.21 -1.60 -5.52
C SER A 42 -10.85 -2.29 -6.72
N ASN A 43 -12.13 -2.02 -6.97
CA ASN A 43 -12.86 -2.56 -8.12
C ASN A 43 -12.25 -2.13 -9.45
N GLU A 44 -11.77 -0.89 -9.55
CA GLU A 44 -11.11 -0.41 -10.76
C GLU A 44 -9.80 -1.15 -11.08
N LEU A 45 -9.12 -1.67 -10.06
CA LEU A 45 -7.86 -2.40 -10.17
C LEU A 45 -8.05 -3.90 -10.40
N ARG A 46 -9.24 -4.46 -10.12
CA ARG A 46 -9.54 -5.90 -10.26
C ARG A 46 -9.88 -6.30 -11.69
N ALA A 47 -9.37 -7.45 -12.12
CA ALA A 47 -9.75 -8.05 -13.40
C ALA A 47 -11.15 -8.70 -13.35
N PHE A 48 -11.66 -9.02 -12.15
CA PHE A 48 -12.89 -9.79 -11.93
C PHE A 48 -12.90 -11.14 -12.65
N THR A 49 -11.71 -11.71 -12.84
CA THR A 49 -11.53 -13.05 -13.40
C THR A 49 -10.36 -13.71 -12.68
N GLY A 50 -10.58 -14.90 -12.12
CA GLY A 50 -9.54 -15.69 -11.45
C GLY A 50 -8.97 -15.08 -10.17
N GLY A 51 -9.66 -14.11 -9.56
CA GLY A 51 -9.22 -13.36 -8.40
C GLY A 51 -8.05 -12.41 -8.68
N LEU A 52 -7.81 -12.05 -9.96
CA LEU A 52 -6.62 -11.32 -10.37
C LEU A 52 -6.80 -9.79 -10.31
N LEU A 53 -5.67 -9.09 -10.15
CA LEU A 53 -5.53 -7.67 -10.49
C LEU A 53 -5.28 -7.50 -11.98
N LYS A 54 -5.74 -6.37 -12.54
CA LYS A 54 -5.46 -5.98 -13.92
C LYS A 54 -3.96 -5.80 -14.10
N GLU A 55 -3.45 -6.34 -15.20
CA GLU A 55 -2.08 -6.14 -15.67
C GLU A 55 -2.12 -5.69 -17.13
N SER A 56 -1.06 -5.04 -17.60
CA SER A 56 -0.91 -4.69 -19.01
C SER A 56 -0.86 -5.96 -19.86
N SER A 57 -1.41 -5.91 -21.07
CA SER A 57 -1.39 -7.01 -22.05
C SER A 57 0.01 -7.33 -22.60
N ASN A 58 1.04 -6.62 -22.13
CA ASN A 58 2.42 -6.89 -22.52
C ASN A 58 2.96 -8.17 -21.83
N PRO A 59 3.94 -8.86 -22.45
CA PRO A 59 4.56 -10.05 -21.86
C PRO A 59 5.32 -9.77 -20.55
N LYS A 60 5.41 -8.50 -20.14
CA LYS A 60 6.12 -8.07 -18.95
C LYS A 60 5.19 -7.94 -17.74
N HIS A 61 3.88 -8.20 -17.84
CA HIS A 61 2.93 -8.11 -16.71
C HIS A 61 3.16 -6.83 -15.88
N LEU A 62 3.14 -5.67 -16.55
CA LEU A 62 3.26 -4.36 -15.90
C LEU A 62 1.93 -3.93 -15.29
N LEU A 63 1.97 -2.92 -14.42
CA LEU A 63 0.78 -2.26 -13.90
C LEU A 63 -0.12 -1.74 -15.05
N PRO A 64 -1.44 -1.64 -14.83
CA PRO A 64 -2.36 -1.13 -15.84
C PRO A 64 -2.06 0.34 -16.16
N PRO A 65 -2.17 0.77 -17.44
CA PRO A 65 -1.94 2.15 -17.81
C PRO A 65 -3.05 3.06 -17.27
N LYS A 66 -2.69 4.32 -17.01
CA LYS A 66 -3.59 5.44 -16.69
C LYS A 66 -3.45 6.51 -17.78
N PRO A 67 -4.14 6.36 -18.92
CA PRO A 67 -3.95 7.23 -20.08
C PRO A 67 -4.38 8.68 -19.85
N SER A 68 -5.08 8.99 -18.75
CA SER A 68 -5.41 10.37 -18.40
C SER A 68 -4.22 11.16 -17.86
N GLU A 69 -3.12 10.49 -17.51
CA GLU A 69 -1.96 11.11 -16.85
C GLU A 69 -0.67 10.82 -17.62
N CYS A 70 0.26 11.79 -17.56
CA CYS A 70 1.61 11.68 -18.12
C CYS A 70 1.67 11.42 -19.64
N LYS A 71 0.62 11.81 -20.36
CA LYS A 71 0.60 11.80 -21.82
C LYS A 71 1.63 12.80 -22.35
N ASP A 72 2.54 12.30 -23.16
CA ASP A 72 3.34 13.16 -24.03
C ASP A 72 2.61 13.42 -25.36
N SER A 73 3.15 14.33 -26.16
CA SER A 73 2.62 14.65 -27.50
C SER A 73 2.65 13.45 -28.45
N SER A 74 3.47 12.43 -28.17
CA SER A 74 3.56 11.20 -28.98
C SER A 74 2.46 10.17 -28.64
N GLY A 75 1.81 10.30 -27.48
CA GLY A 75 0.83 9.35 -26.98
C GLY A 75 1.43 7.99 -26.59
N GLN A 76 2.75 7.84 -26.61
CA GLN A 76 3.44 6.60 -26.29
C GLN A 76 3.79 6.48 -24.80
N LYS A 77 3.80 7.61 -24.07
CA LYS A 77 4.02 7.63 -22.63
C LYS A 77 2.69 7.64 -21.89
N TYR A 78 2.64 6.81 -20.85
CA TYR A 78 1.51 6.73 -19.93
C TYR A 78 2.03 6.51 -18.52
N CYS A 79 1.30 7.06 -17.55
CA CYS A 79 1.50 6.71 -16.15
C CYS A 79 0.81 5.39 -15.80
N PHE A 80 1.23 4.74 -14.73
CA PHE A 80 0.61 3.54 -14.19
C PHE A 80 -0.53 3.88 -13.24
N LYS A 81 -1.46 2.93 -13.09
CA LYS A 81 -2.50 2.92 -12.07
C LYS A 81 -2.22 1.84 -11.04
N ALA A 82 -2.32 2.18 -9.77
CA ALA A 82 -2.20 1.28 -8.63
C ALA A 82 -3.13 1.74 -7.49
N GLY A 83 -3.04 1.10 -6.32
CA GLY A 83 -3.81 1.47 -5.13
C GLY A 83 -3.43 2.82 -4.50
N ASP A 84 -2.24 3.34 -4.81
CA ASP A 84 -1.80 4.69 -4.43
C ASP A 84 -1.52 5.56 -5.66
N SER A 85 -1.92 6.83 -5.60
CA SER A 85 -1.79 7.78 -6.72
C SER A 85 -0.34 8.18 -7.01
N ARG A 86 0.58 7.98 -6.07
CA ARG A 86 2.00 8.36 -6.19
C ARG A 86 2.84 7.27 -6.84
N VAL A 87 2.25 6.19 -7.34
CA VAL A 87 2.97 5.09 -8.01
C VAL A 87 3.96 5.56 -9.11
N ASN A 88 3.72 6.73 -9.69
CA ASN A 88 4.55 7.32 -10.75
C ASN A 88 5.56 8.38 -10.27
N GLU A 89 5.75 8.56 -8.96
CA GLU A 89 6.67 9.57 -8.41
C GLU A 89 8.13 9.28 -8.80
N GLN A 90 8.53 8.01 -8.72
CA GLN A 90 9.83 7.54 -9.18
C GLN A 90 9.75 6.11 -9.74
N PRO A 91 10.62 5.73 -10.71
CA PRO A 91 10.61 4.41 -11.31
C PRO A 91 10.75 3.26 -10.30
N GLN A 92 11.59 3.40 -9.27
CA GLN A 92 11.81 2.36 -8.26
C GLN A 92 10.53 2.09 -7.45
N LEU A 93 9.75 3.13 -7.16
CA LEU A 93 8.44 2.96 -6.51
C LEU A 93 7.47 2.21 -7.45
N ALA A 94 7.40 2.58 -8.73
CA ALA A 94 6.58 1.86 -9.71
C ALA A 94 6.97 0.37 -9.83
N VAL A 95 8.26 0.06 -9.74
CA VAL A 95 8.77 -1.33 -9.69
C VAL A 95 8.24 -2.04 -8.45
N MET A 96 8.30 -1.43 -7.27
CA MET A 96 7.77 -2.03 -6.04
C MET A 96 6.27 -2.31 -6.14
N HIS A 97 5.47 -1.37 -6.65
CA HIS A 97 4.05 -1.62 -6.90
C HIS A 97 3.82 -2.77 -7.90
N THR A 98 4.63 -2.86 -8.95
CA THR A 98 4.56 -3.95 -9.93
C THR A 98 4.88 -5.31 -9.29
N VAL A 99 5.90 -5.38 -8.44
CA VAL A 99 6.28 -6.61 -7.72
C VAL A 99 5.10 -7.11 -6.87
N TRP A 100 4.46 -6.23 -6.11
CA TRP A 100 3.34 -6.62 -5.26
C TRP A 100 2.08 -7.02 -6.05
N MET A 101 1.80 -6.35 -7.17
CA MET A 101 0.72 -6.78 -8.09
C MET A 101 1.00 -8.19 -8.66
N ARG A 102 2.23 -8.46 -9.09
CA ARG A 102 2.61 -9.78 -9.60
C ARG A 102 2.53 -10.85 -8.51
N GLN A 103 2.92 -10.53 -7.29
CA GLN A 103 2.82 -11.43 -6.15
C GLN A 103 1.35 -11.78 -5.84
N HIS A 104 0.45 -10.81 -5.89
CA HIS A 104 -0.98 -11.08 -5.78
C HIS A 104 -1.47 -12.04 -6.87
N ASN A 105 -1.17 -11.74 -8.14
CA ASN A 105 -1.60 -12.57 -9.27
C ASN A 105 -0.99 -13.98 -9.21
N ARG A 106 0.24 -14.13 -8.72
CA ARG A 106 0.88 -15.43 -8.46
C ARG A 106 0.10 -16.22 -7.40
N LEU A 107 -0.18 -15.60 -6.25
CA LEU A 107 -0.93 -16.24 -5.16
C LEU A 107 -2.34 -16.66 -5.59
N ALA A 108 -3.07 -15.78 -6.28
CA ALA A 108 -4.41 -16.10 -6.77
C ALA A 108 -4.42 -17.31 -7.74
N ARG A 109 -3.42 -17.42 -8.63
CA ARG A 109 -3.25 -18.59 -9.53
C ARG A 109 -2.90 -19.87 -8.78
N GLU A 110 -2.04 -19.78 -7.76
CA GLU A 110 -1.69 -20.93 -6.93
C GLU A 110 -2.90 -21.39 -6.10
N LEU A 111 -3.64 -20.46 -5.49
CA LEU A 111 -4.84 -20.73 -4.70
C LEU A 111 -5.96 -21.34 -5.53
N SER A 112 -6.15 -20.91 -6.79
CA SER A 112 -7.17 -21.50 -7.68
C SER A 112 -6.84 -22.92 -8.09
N THR A 113 -5.55 -23.26 -8.19
CA THR A 113 -5.09 -24.63 -8.45
C THR A 113 -5.34 -25.54 -7.24
N ILE A 114 -5.08 -25.04 -6.03
CA ILE A 114 -5.29 -25.78 -4.78
C ILE A 114 -6.79 -25.90 -4.44
N ASN A 115 -7.58 -24.86 -4.75
CA ASN A 115 -9.01 -24.79 -4.45
C ASN A 115 -9.83 -24.51 -5.72
N PRO A 116 -10.06 -25.51 -6.60
CA PRO A 116 -10.75 -25.30 -7.88
C PRO A 116 -12.19 -24.79 -7.77
N GLY A 117 -12.83 -24.97 -6.61
CA GLY A 117 -14.20 -24.52 -6.35
C GLY A 117 -14.32 -23.08 -5.84
N TRP A 118 -13.21 -22.37 -5.61
CA TRP A 118 -13.27 -20.99 -5.12
C TRP A 118 -13.69 -20.01 -6.21
N THR A 119 -14.54 -19.05 -5.83
CA THR A 119 -14.98 -17.97 -6.72
C THR A 119 -13.90 -16.91 -6.89
N ASP A 120 -14.05 -16.04 -7.89
CA ASP A 120 -13.18 -14.87 -8.10
C ASP A 120 -12.99 -14.05 -6.81
N GLU A 121 -14.09 -13.79 -6.10
CA GLU A 121 -14.06 -13.01 -4.87
C GLU A 121 -13.23 -13.67 -3.77
N ILE A 122 -13.41 -14.98 -3.55
CA ILE A 122 -12.66 -15.71 -2.53
C ILE A 122 -11.18 -15.70 -2.87
N LEU A 123 -10.81 -15.97 -4.13
CA LEU A 123 -9.43 -15.95 -4.60
C LEU A 123 -8.78 -14.57 -4.39
N PHE A 124 -9.49 -13.50 -4.75
CA PHE A 124 -9.01 -12.13 -4.59
C PHE A 124 -8.78 -11.79 -3.10
N GLN A 125 -9.74 -12.09 -2.23
CA GLN A 125 -9.66 -11.74 -0.81
C GLN A 125 -8.58 -12.55 -0.09
N GLU A 126 -8.43 -13.84 -0.38
CA GLU A 126 -7.38 -14.67 0.23
C GLU A 126 -5.99 -14.27 -0.26
N ALA A 127 -5.81 -14.00 -1.56
CA ALA A 127 -4.56 -13.46 -2.08
C ALA A 127 -4.23 -12.09 -1.45
N ARG A 128 -5.23 -11.20 -1.33
CA ARG A 128 -5.09 -9.90 -0.64
C ARG A 128 -4.67 -10.06 0.81
N ARG A 129 -5.30 -10.98 1.55
CA ARG A 129 -5.00 -11.26 2.96
C ARG A 129 -3.55 -11.73 3.15
N ILE A 130 -3.07 -12.63 2.27
CA ILE A 130 -1.69 -13.11 2.31
C ILE A 130 -0.72 -11.97 2.01
N VAL A 131 -0.95 -11.15 0.98
CA VAL A 131 -0.07 -10.01 0.64
C VAL A 131 -0.01 -9.00 1.78
N ALA A 132 -1.13 -8.67 2.40
CA ALA A 132 -1.15 -7.79 3.58
C ALA A 132 -0.31 -8.36 4.73
N ALA A 133 -0.44 -9.67 5.01
CA ALA A 133 0.37 -10.34 6.02
C ALA A 133 1.86 -10.37 5.65
N GLN A 134 2.22 -10.54 4.37
CA GLN A 134 3.60 -10.47 3.90
C GLN A 134 4.19 -9.06 4.13
N MET A 135 3.44 -8.00 3.81
CA MET A 135 3.89 -6.63 4.07
C MET A 135 4.06 -6.36 5.56
N GLN A 136 3.09 -6.75 6.39
CA GLN A 136 3.21 -6.65 7.86
C GLN A 136 4.45 -7.37 8.38
N HIS A 137 4.69 -8.60 7.91
CA HIS A 137 5.85 -9.38 8.31
C HIS A 137 7.16 -8.67 7.95
N ILE A 138 7.33 -8.26 6.69
CA ILE A 138 8.53 -7.56 6.25
C ILE A 138 8.71 -6.25 7.05
N THR A 139 7.63 -5.48 7.26
CA THR A 139 7.72 -4.22 8.00
C THR A 139 8.19 -4.43 9.43
N TYR A 140 7.55 -5.31 10.20
CA TYR A 140 7.89 -5.49 11.63
C TYR A 140 9.14 -6.35 11.86
N ASN A 141 9.39 -7.34 11.01
CA ASN A 141 10.48 -8.29 11.20
C ASN A 141 11.80 -7.84 10.57
N GLU A 142 11.75 -7.09 9.46
CA GLU A 142 12.96 -6.77 8.67
C GLU A 142 13.25 -5.27 8.66
N TYR A 143 12.23 -4.43 8.43
CA TYR A 143 12.43 -2.99 8.27
C TYR A 143 12.56 -2.24 9.60
N LEU A 144 11.56 -2.34 10.49
CA LEU A 144 11.54 -1.60 11.75
C LEU A 144 12.75 -1.86 12.66
N PRO A 145 13.29 -3.09 12.79
CA PRO A 145 14.49 -3.32 13.59
C PRO A 145 15.72 -2.55 13.12
N ILE A 146 15.87 -2.33 11.81
CA ILE A 146 16.99 -1.57 11.23
C ILE A 146 16.84 -0.08 11.55
N ILE A 147 15.61 0.43 11.54
CA ILE A 147 15.32 1.86 11.74
C ILE A 147 15.28 2.25 13.22
N LEU A 148 14.64 1.43 14.05
CA LEU A 148 14.41 1.72 15.46
C LEU A 148 15.50 1.11 16.36
N GLY A 149 16.16 0.04 15.92
CA GLY A 149 17.08 -0.73 16.76
C GLY A 149 16.37 -1.65 17.75
N GLY A 150 17.09 -2.68 18.22
CA GLY A 150 16.54 -3.73 19.09
C GLY A 150 15.93 -3.20 20.39
N THR A 151 16.57 -2.21 21.03
CA THR A 151 16.10 -1.62 22.30
C THR A 151 14.69 -1.05 22.19
N PHE A 152 14.39 -0.31 21.12
CA PHE A 152 13.05 0.27 20.92
C PHE A 152 12.05 -0.78 20.44
N MET A 153 12.47 -1.74 19.62
CA MET A 153 11.62 -2.86 19.25
C MET A 153 11.13 -3.65 20.46
N GLU A 154 12.01 -3.92 21.42
CA GLU A 154 11.67 -4.61 22.67
C GLU A 154 10.82 -3.73 23.60
N ALA A 155 11.23 -2.47 23.83
CA ALA A 155 10.54 -1.55 24.73
C ALA A 155 9.07 -1.29 24.31
N PHE A 156 8.79 -1.28 23.01
CA PHE A 156 7.44 -1.09 22.47
C PHE A 156 6.74 -2.40 22.09
N GLY A 157 7.34 -3.57 22.35
CA GLY A 157 6.73 -4.87 22.06
C GLY A 157 6.46 -5.11 20.57
N LEU A 158 7.30 -4.58 19.69
CA LEU A 158 7.14 -4.63 18.24
C LEU A 158 7.76 -5.88 17.59
N VAL A 159 8.49 -6.68 18.37
CA VAL A 159 9.17 -7.90 17.87
C VAL A 159 8.12 -8.99 17.57
N PRO A 160 8.01 -9.45 16.32
CA PRO A 160 7.08 -10.53 15.97
C PRO A 160 7.42 -11.84 16.70
N ARG A 161 6.37 -12.61 17.03
CA ARG A 161 6.56 -13.97 17.54
C ARG A 161 7.06 -14.89 16.44
N LYS A 162 7.90 -15.86 16.79
CA LYS A 162 8.38 -16.90 15.85
C LYS A 162 7.26 -17.81 15.33
N ALA A 163 6.19 -17.97 16.11
CA ALA A 163 5.03 -18.78 15.74
C ALA A 163 3.78 -18.31 16.50
N GLY A 164 2.60 -18.63 15.94
CA GLY A 164 1.30 -18.33 16.51
C GLY A 164 0.90 -16.86 16.40
N TYR A 165 -0.08 -16.45 17.22
CA TYR A 165 -0.61 -15.10 17.23
C TYR A 165 0.06 -14.24 18.30
N ALA A 166 0.30 -12.97 17.98
CA ALA A 166 0.68 -11.95 18.95
C ALA A 166 -0.58 -11.52 19.74
N PRO A 167 -0.60 -11.65 21.08
CA PRO A 167 -1.61 -11.00 21.90
C PRO A 167 -1.33 -9.50 21.85
N GLY A 168 -2.36 -8.69 21.62
CA GLY A 168 -2.15 -7.24 21.49
C GLY A 168 -3.22 -6.52 20.71
N TYR A 169 -4.10 -7.23 19.99
CA TYR A 169 -5.31 -6.61 19.48
C TYR A 169 -6.15 -6.09 20.65
N SER A 170 -6.50 -4.81 20.58
CA SER A 170 -7.39 -4.12 21.51
C SER A 170 -8.24 -3.15 20.70
N GLU A 171 -9.56 -3.29 20.81
CA GLU A 171 -10.53 -2.39 20.17
C GLU A 171 -10.47 -0.95 20.72
N ASN A 172 -9.83 -0.76 21.87
CA ASN A 172 -9.70 0.54 22.54
C ASN A 172 -8.48 1.35 22.06
N ILE A 173 -7.67 0.80 21.15
CA ILE A 173 -6.53 1.50 20.56
C ILE A 173 -7.00 2.22 19.30
N ASP A 174 -6.76 3.53 19.22
CA ASP A 174 -6.95 4.29 17.99
C ASP A 174 -5.83 3.97 16.99
N PRO A 175 -6.12 3.35 15.83
CA PRO A 175 -5.12 3.02 14.84
C PRO A 175 -4.83 4.19 13.88
N SER A 176 -5.41 5.37 14.09
CA SER A 176 -5.24 6.51 13.20
C SER A 176 -3.79 7.00 13.12
N ILE A 177 -3.42 7.55 11.97
CA ILE A 177 -2.09 8.11 11.75
C ILE A 177 -2.00 9.49 12.39
N ASN A 178 -1.01 9.66 13.27
CA ASN A 178 -0.67 10.96 13.83
C ASN A 178 -0.21 11.95 12.75
N ASN A 179 -0.67 13.20 12.85
CA ASN A 179 -0.32 14.25 11.89
C ASN A 179 1.21 14.47 11.77
N VAL A 180 1.92 14.45 12.91
CA VAL A 180 3.39 14.57 12.94
C VAL A 180 4.10 13.42 12.20
N PHE A 181 3.53 12.21 12.24
CA PHE A 181 4.09 11.06 11.53
C PHE A 181 3.96 11.24 10.02
N ALA A 182 2.75 11.59 9.54
CA ALA A 182 2.44 11.77 8.12
C ALA A 182 3.16 12.97 7.48
N THR A 183 3.35 14.05 8.23
CA THR A 183 3.85 15.32 7.67
C THR A 183 5.35 15.50 7.84
N ALA A 184 5.96 14.98 8.90
CA ALA A 184 7.35 15.27 9.24
C ALA A 184 8.17 14.01 9.55
N ALA A 185 7.81 13.25 10.59
CA ALA A 185 8.71 12.25 11.17
C ALA A 185 9.07 11.12 10.18
N PHE A 186 8.08 10.56 9.48
CA PHE A 186 8.33 9.46 8.55
C PHE A 186 8.95 9.91 7.21
N ARG A 187 9.18 11.22 7.03
CA ARG A 187 9.95 11.76 5.91
C ARG A 187 11.47 11.69 6.14
N TYR A 188 11.93 11.09 7.25
CA TYR A 188 13.36 10.82 7.46
C TYR A 188 13.99 10.06 6.27
N GLY A 189 13.20 9.25 5.55
CA GLY A 189 13.63 8.54 4.34
C GLY A 189 14.16 9.44 3.22
N HIS A 190 13.84 10.74 3.21
CA HIS A 190 14.45 11.70 2.28
C HIS A 190 15.97 11.82 2.46
N THR A 191 16.49 11.53 3.65
CA THR A 191 17.94 11.49 3.91
C THR A 191 18.64 10.27 3.31
N LEU A 192 17.86 9.25 2.90
CA LEU A 192 18.37 7.99 2.34
C LEU A 192 18.34 7.97 0.81
N ILE A 193 17.82 9.03 0.18
CA ILE A 193 17.70 9.11 -1.28
C ILE A 193 19.08 9.36 -1.89
N SER A 194 19.52 8.44 -2.74
CA SER A 194 20.74 8.61 -3.55
C SER A 194 20.52 9.65 -4.65
N GLY A 195 21.57 10.41 -4.97
CA GLY A 195 21.57 11.34 -6.11
C GLY A 195 21.64 10.67 -7.49
N LEU A 196 21.78 9.34 -7.54
CA LEU A 196 21.86 8.56 -8.77
C LEU A 196 20.74 7.52 -8.80
N MET A 197 20.03 7.44 -9.92
CA MET A 197 19.23 6.26 -10.25
C MET A 197 20.14 5.20 -10.87
N GLN A 198 20.23 4.04 -10.21
CA GLN A 198 20.88 2.84 -10.73
C GLN A 198 19.84 1.88 -11.31
#